data_AF-A0A453PWI9-F1
#
_entry.id   AF-A0A453PWI9-F1
#
_cell.length_a   1.000
_cell.length_b   1.000
_cell.length_c   1.000
_cell.angle_alpha   90.00
_cell.angle_beta   90.00
_cell.angle_gamma   90.00
#
_symmetry.space_group_name_H-M   'P 1'
#
loop_
_entity.id
_entity.type
_entity.pdbx_description
1 polymer ?
#
loop_
_entity_poly.entity_id
_entity_poly.type
_entity_poly.pdbx_seq_one_letter_code
_entity_poly.pdbx_strand_id
1 'polypeptide(L)'
;MKNKSGRRRRNLNATQKATCDEAAASNVIEDRLSNLPNDLLLNILERVDTLDAIRTCILSKQLLKLPTMLSRFYLTFSRKQVFRTNRAVAHVADNILGTRSPKVTISELKIRFVLLLDVSLTIGRSVARAMATQKVGAAEFEIVTKKHHGLCSSADLLQFAKQFNDLFGACPRAFAGLTSLWLQNMRFGELDIPNILSTCKRLEYLRLTRCDSGFHSVLQVEHDQLVEIEVDQGKFQRVELDMSTKTPTVDL
;
A
#
# COMPACT_ATOMS: atom_id res chain seq x y z
N MET A 1 14.75 -77.86 25.83
CA MET A 1 14.41 -79.10 25.09
C MET A 1 13.64 -78.75 23.82
N LYS A 2 14.11 -79.27 22.67
CA LYS A 2 13.48 -79.46 21.34
C LYS A 2 13.17 -78.19 20.50
N ASN A 3 13.96 -77.84 19.47
CA ASN A 3 13.99 -78.36 18.06
C ASN A 3 12.61 -78.29 17.35
N LYS A 4 12.42 -77.85 16.11
CA LYS A 4 13.25 -77.90 14.88
C LYS A 4 12.53 -77.17 13.71
N SER A 5 13.31 -76.72 12.71
CA SER A 5 13.02 -76.60 11.25
C SER A 5 11.78 -75.81 10.76
N GLY A 6 11.81 -74.89 9.82
CA GLY A 6 12.67 -74.73 8.63
C GLY A 6 11.83 -74.91 7.36
N ARG A 7 11.62 -73.85 6.55
CA ARG A 7 11.37 -73.98 5.09
C ARG A 7 11.42 -72.63 4.34
N ARG A 8 12.44 -72.54 3.49
CA ARG A 8 12.61 -71.75 2.26
C ARG A 8 11.37 -71.00 1.74
N ARG A 9 11.48 -69.69 1.56
CA ARG A 9 10.86 -68.97 0.43
C ARG A 9 11.93 -68.17 -0.30
N ARG A 10 11.99 -68.42 -1.62
CA ARG A 10 13.02 -68.00 -2.57
C ARG A 10 12.92 -66.49 -2.81
N ASN A 11 14.07 -65.83 -2.85
CA ASN A 11 14.25 -64.46 -3.36
C ASN A 11 13.81 -64.40 -4.83
N LEU A 12 12.77 -63.60 -5.11
CA LEU A 12 12.35 -63.23 -6.47
C LEU A 12 12.56 -61.73 -6.76
N ASN A 13 13.22 -60.99 -5.86
CA ASN A 13 13.30 -59.53 -5.95
C ASN A 13 14.63 -59.01 -6.52
N ALA A 14 15.53 -59.88 -6.98
CA ALA A 14 16.83 -59.47 -7.51
C ALA A 14 16.77 -58.97 -8.98
N THR A 15 15.65 -59.21 -9.69
CA THR A 15 15.55 -58.91 -11.13
C THR A 15 14.68 -57.70 -11.46
N GLN A 16 14.19 -56.97 -10.47
CA GLN A 16 13.49 -55.68 -10.66
C GLN A 16 14.32 -54.47 -10.22
N LYS A 17 15.59 -54.66 -9.86
CA LYS A 17 16.49 -53.59 -9.40
C LYS A 17 17.40 -53.02 -10.49
N ALA A 18 17.09 -53.27 -11.77
CA ALA A 18 17.95 -52.86 -12.88
C ALA A 18 17.25 -52.05 -13.99
N THR A 19 15.99 -51.66 -13.80
CA THR A 19 15.23 -50.94 -14.85
C THR A 19 14.38 -49.76 -14.36
N CYS A 20 14.62 -49.27 -13.14
CA CYS A 20 13.94 -48.07 -12.62
C CYS A 20 14.88 -46.91 -12.28
N ASP A 21 16.12 -46.91 -12.79
CA ASP A 21 17.09 -45.84 -12.52
C ASP A 21 17.17 -44.78 -13.64
N GLU A 22 16.31 -44.82 -14.66
CA GLU A 22 16.39 -43.90 -15.81
C GLU A 22 15.09 -43.17 -16.16
N ALA A 23 14.19 -42.99 -15.19
CA ALA A 23 12.97 -42.19 -15.38
C ALA A 23 12.58 -41.34 -14.17
N ALA A 24 13.55 -40.98 -13.32
CA ALA A 24 13.39 -39.92 -12.34
C ALA A 24 14.33 -38.76 -12.74
N ALA A 25 14.03 -38.12 -13.87
CA ALA A 25 14.37 -36.71 -14.01
C ALA A 25 13.61 -36.01 -12.89
N SER A 26 14.26 -35.90 -11.73
CA SER A 26 13.76 -35.09 -10.65
C SER A 26 13.72 -33.68 -11.19
N ASN A 27 12.55 -33.23 -11.63
CA ASN A 27 12.23 -31.82 -11.71
C ASN A 27 12.18 -31.30 -10.27
N VAL A 28 13.32 -31.34 -9.58
CA VAL A 28 13.59 -30.41 -8.49
C VAL A 28 13.57 -29.09 -9.22
N ILE A 29 12.46 -28.36 -9.07
CA ILE A 29 12.40 -26.97 -9.47
C ILE A 29 13.50 -26.30 -8.64
N GLU A 30 14.68 -26.18 -9.24
CA GLU A 30 15.82 -25.53 -8.61
C GLU A 30 15.35 -24.13 -8.25
N ASP A 31 15.53 -23.72 -6.99
CA ASP A 31 15.12 -22.39 -6.53
C ASP A 31 16.10 -21.35 -7.08
N ARG A 32 15.90 -21.02 -8.36
CA ARG A 32 16.73 -20.06 -9.11
C ARG A 32 16.58 -18.63 -8.59
N LEU A 33 15.50 -18.35 -7.85
CA LEU A 33 15.23 -17.05 -7.25
C LEU A 33 16.13 -16.83 -6.04
N SER A 34 16.22 -17.79 -5.13
CA SER A 34 17.14 -17.72 -3.98
C SER A 34 18.63 -17.67 -4.40
N ASN A 35 18.97 -18.11 -5.62
CA ASN A 35 20.34 -18.05 -6.14
C ASN A 35 20.76 -16.65 -6.64
N LEU A 36 19.83 -15.69 -6.72
CA LEU A 36 20.13 -14.34 -7.19
C LEU A 36 20.84 -13.51 -6.09
N PRO A 37 21.76 -12.61 -6.48
CA PRO A 37 22.29 -11.57 -5.61
C PRO A 37 21.19 -10.67 -4.99
N ASN A 38 21.43 -10.18 -3.78
CA ASN A 38 20.44 -9.39 -3.02
C ASN A 38 20.00 -8.11 -3.76
N ASP A 39 20.89 -7.47 -4.52
CA ASP A 39 20.60 -6.28 -5.32
C ASP A 39 19.59 -6.56 -6.44
N LEU A 40 19.73 -7.69 -7.14
CA LEU A 40 18.75 -8.12 -8.15
C LEU A 40 17.41 -8.50 -7.51
N LEU A 41 17.45 -9.17 -6.36
CA LEU A 41 16.25 -9.52 -5.60
C LEU A 41 15.48 -8.28 -5.15
N LEU A 42 16.17 -7.28 -4.59
CA LEU A 42 15.55 -6.01 -4.20
C LEU A 42 14.90 -5.32 -5.41
N ASN A 43 15.60 -5.28 -6.54
CA ASN A 43 15.06 -4.68 -7.75
C ASN A 43 13.78 -5.36 -8.26
N ILE A 44 13.71 -6.69 -8.16
CA ILE A 44 12.50 -7.47 -8.51
C ILE A 44 11.38 -7.17 -7.52
N LEU A 45 11.67 -7.20 -6.21
CA LEU A 45 10.68 -6.99 -5.15
C LEU A 45 10.09 -5.56 -5.17
N GLU A 46 10.89 -4.56 -5.51
CA GLU A 46 10.43 -3.16 -5.64
C GLU A 46 9.51 -2.91 -6.85
N ARG A 47 9.43 -3.87 -7.79
CA ARG A 47 8.58 -3.78 -8.99
C ARG A 47 7.21 -4.43 -8.84
N VAL A 48 6.96 -5.11 -7.72
CA VAL A 48 5.68 -5.76 -7.42
C VAL A 48 5.01 -5.09 -6.21
N ASP A 49 3.72 -5.35 -5.98
CA ASP A 49 3.05 -4.87 -4.77
C ASP A 49 3.77 -5.42 -3.53
N THR A 50 3.95 -4.57 -2.52
CA THR A 50 4.73 -4.88 -1.32
C THR A 50 4.13 -6.07 -0.56
N LEU A 51 2.80 -6.26 -0.57
CA LEU A 51 2.18 -7.43 0.05
C LEU A 51 2.62 -8.72 -0.66
N ASP A 52 2.72 -8.70 -1.98
CA ASP A 52 3.16 -9.84 -2.79
C ASP A 52 4.69 -10.05 -2.70
N ALA A 53 5.47 -8.97 -2.62
CA ALA A 53 6.89 -9.02 -2.31
C ALA A 53 7.14 -9.73 -0.98
N ILE A 54 6.44 -9.32 0.08
CA ILE A 54 6.57 -9.93 1.41
C ILE A 54 6.15 -11.40 1.39
N ARG A 55 5.07 -11.76 0.71
CA ARG A 55 4.65 -13.17 0.56
C ARG A 55 5.74 -14.00 -0.10
N THR A 56 6.39 -13.46 -1.13
CA THR A 56 7.54 -14.09 -1.78
C THR A 56 8.71 -14.25 -0.81
N CYS A 57 8.97 -13.26 0.04
CA CYS A 57 10.04 -13.33 1.03
C CYS A 57 9.89 -14.44 2.07
N ILE A 58 8.67 -14.94 2.30
CA ILE A 58 8.42 -16.07 3.24
C ILE A 58 9.00 -17.38 2.69
N LEU A 59 9.20 -17.49 1.37
CA LEU A 59 9.62 -18.73 0.72
C LEU A 59 11.09 -19.08 1.01
N SER A 60 11.91 -18.12 1.45
CA SER A 60 13.34 -18.35 1.71
C SER A 60 13.86 -17.53 2.88
N LYS A 61 14.70 -18.14 3.71
CA LYS A 61 15.32 -17.48 4.87
C LYS A 61 16.17 -16.28 4.49
N GLN A 62 16.77 -16.29 3.30
CA GLN A 62 17.56 -15.16 2.79
C GLN A 62 16.66 -13.96 2.49
N LEU A 63 15.49 -14.20 1.90
CA LEU A 63 14.57 -13.15 1.46
C LEU A 63 13.88 -12.45 2.63
N LEU A 64 13.74 -13.09 3.79
CA LEU A 64 13.09 -12.51 4.98
C LEU A 64 13.70 -11.19 5.46
N LYS A 65 14.96 -10.92 5.14
CA LYS A 65 15.66 -9.67 5.53
C LYS A 65 15.47 -8.54 4.53
N LEU A 66 15.01 -8.83 3.31
CA LEU A 66 14.94 -7.86 2.23
C LEU A 66 13.82 -6.82 2.37
N PRO A 67 12.62 -7.12 2.91
CA PRO A 67 11.55 -6.13 3.01
C PRO A 67 11.94 -4.85 3.77
N THR A 68 12.82 -4.95 4.76
CA THR A 68 13.30 -3.78 5.53
C THR A 68 14.36 -2.96 4.80
N MET A 69 14.88 -3.48 3.68
CA MET A 69 15.88 -2.83 2.82
C MET A 69 15.26 -2.20 1.57
N LEU A 70 13.97 -2.41 1.30
CA LEU A 70 13.27 -1.80 0.18
C LEU A 70 13.24 -0.27 0.33
N SER A 71 13.43 0.42 -0.79
CA SER A 71 13.36 1.88 -0.90
C SER A 71 12.01 2.34 -1.45
N ARG A 72 11.32 1.49 -2.22
CA ARG A 72 10.01 1.76 -2.81
C ARG A 72 8.95 0.85 -2.23
N PHE A 73 7.82 1.43 -1.87
CA PHE A 73 6.67 0.72 -1.32
C PHE A 73 5.41 1.08 -2.07
N TYR A 74 4.76 0.04 -2.60
CA TYR A 74 3.41 0.11 -3.09
C TYR A 74 2.54 -0.85 -2.27
N LEU A 75 1.59 -0.31 -1.51
CA LEU A 75 0.70 -1.10 -0.67
C LEU A 75 -0.74 -0.89 -1.11
N THR A 76 -1.35 -1.90 -1.71
CA THR A 76 -2.78 -1.86 -2.10
C THR A 76 -3.59 -3.00 -1.51
N PHE A 77 -4.88 -2.75 -1.29
CA PHE A 77 -5.85 -3.81 -1.01
C PHE A 77 -6.31 -4.51 -2.29
N SER A 78 -6.81 -5.73 -2.16
CA SER A 78 -7.43 -6.51 -3.24
C SER A 78 -8.93 -6.26 -3.31
N ARG A 79 -9.46 -5.99 -4.51
CA ARG A 79 -10.90 -5.84 -4.74
C ARG A 79 -11.72 -7.08 -4.37
N LYS A 80 -11.11 -8.28 -4.42
CA LYS A 80 -11.81 -9.55 -4.07
C LYS A 80 -11.93 -9.75 -2.56
N GLN A 81 -11.00 -9.19 -1.77
CA GLN A 81 -10.92 -9.40 -0.32
C GLN A 81 -10.61 -8.09 0.39
N VAL A 82 -11.41 -7.06 0.10
CA VAL A 82 -11.17 -5.66 0.51
C VAL A 82 -10.83 -5.55 1.99
N PHE A 83 -11.70 -5.99 2.90
CA PHE A 83 -11.48 -5.82 4.33
C PHE A 83 -10.25 -6.56 4.87
N ARG A 84 -10.03 -7.81 4.41
CA ARG A 84 -8.88 -8.62 4.85
C ARG A 84 -7.57 -8.01 4.38
N THR A 85 -7.49 -7.64 3.11
CA THR A 85 -6.28 -7.06 2.54
C THR A 85 -6.04 -5.63 3.01
N ASN A 86 -7.08 -4.85 3.31
CA ASN A 86 -6.93 -3.52 3.92
C ASN A 86 -6.30 -3.60 5.32
N ARG A 87 -6.69 -4.60 6.13
CA ARG A 87 -6.02 -4.88 7.41
C ARG A 87 -4.56 -5.33 7.21
N ALA A 88 -4.29 -6.12 6.18
CA ALA A 88 -2.92 -6.52 5.84
C ALA A 88 -2.06 -5.31 5.44
N VAL A 89 -2.60 -4.36 4.68
CA VAL A 89 -1.93 -3.08 4.36
C VAL A 89 -1.52 -2.35 5.63
N ALA A 90 -2.45 -2.16 6.58
CA ALA A 90 -2.13 -1.51 7.85
C ALA A 90 -1.07 -2.25 8.66
N HIS A 91 -1.20 -3.58 8.79
CA HIS A 91 -0.24 -4.40 9.52
C HIS A 91 1.15 -4.35 8.89
N VAL A 92 1.25 -4.40 7.56
CA VAL A 92 2.52 -4.33 6.85
C VAL A 92 3.13 -2.94 6.95
N ALA A 93 2.32 -1.88 6.79
CA ALA A 93 2.78 -0.50 6.96
C ALA A 93 3.37 -0.30 8.36
N ASP A 94 2.69 -0.74 9.42
CA ASP A 94 3.19 -0.60 10.79
C ASP A 94 4.50 -1.37 11.01
N ASN A 95 4.52 -2.65 10.62
CA ASN A 95 5.71 -3.47 10.82
C ASN A 95 6.92 -2.97 10.02
N ILE A 96 6.77 -2.72 8.72
CA ILE A 96 7.92 -2.34 7.88
C ILE A 96 8.40 -0.93 8.21
N LEU A 97 7.49 0.04 8.28
CA LEU A 97 7.89 1.42 8.54
C LEU A 97 8.42 1.61 9.97
N GLY A 98 8.01 0.75 10.90
CA GLY A 98 8.48 0.76 12.29
C GLY A 98 9.77 0.01 12.58
N THR A 99 10.08 -1.05 11.83
CA THR A 99 11.23 -1.94 12.13
C THR A 99 12.43 -1.73 11.22
N ARG A 100 12.28 -0.98 10.13
CA ARG A 100 13.38 -0.72 9.19
C ARG A 100 14.45 0.19 9.76
N SER A 101 15.66 0.08 9.21
CA SER A 101 16.79 0.94 9.54
C SER A 101 16.58 2.37 9.01
N PRO A 102 16.74 3.42 9.84
CA PRO A 102 16.70 4.80 9.38
C PRO A 102 17.75 5.18 8.33
N LYS A 103 18.79 4.36 8.18
CA LYS A 103 19.87 4.58 7.18
C LYS A 103 19.39 4.33 5.75
N VAL A 104 18.34 3.54 5.55
CA VAL A 104 17.78 3.27 4.22
C VAL A 104 16.65 4.25 3.96
N THR A 105 16.90 5.20 3.05
CA THR A 105 15.92 6.20 2.63
C THR A 105 14.73 5.52 1.94
N ILE A 106 13.51 6.01 2.22
CA ILE A 106 12.32 5.64 1.44
C ILE A 106 12.26 6.61 0.28
N SER A 107 12.51 6.13 -0.94
CA SER A 107 12.45 6.97 -2.14
C SER A 107 10.99 7.22 -2.55
N GLU A 108 10.12 6.22 -2.38
CA GLU A 108 8.72 6.26 -2.77
C GLU A 108 7.85 5.43 -1.83
N LEU A 109 6.76 6.02 -1.34
CA LEU A 109 5.76 5.37 -0.50
C LEU A 109 4.36 5.65 -1.04
N LYS A 110 3.70 4.66 -1.62
CA LYS A 110 2.33 4.77 -2.11
C LYS A 110 1.44 3.77 -1.37
N ILE A 111 0.45 4.27 -0.64
CA ILE A 111 -0.49 3.44 0.11
C ILE A 111 -1.91 3.74 -0.35
N ARG A 112 -2.57 2.71 -0.86
CA ARG A 112 -3.98 2.71 -1.20
C ARG A 112 -4.76 1.91 -0.17
N PHE A 113 -5.71 2.55 0.51
CA PHE A 113 -6.50 1.91 1.55
C PHE A 113 -7.96 2.37 1.58
N VAL A 114 -8.82 1.51 2.09
CA VAL A 114 -10.22 1.86 2.39
C VAL A 114 -10.29 2.58 3.72
N LEU A 115 -10.99 3.72 3.75
CA LEU A 115 -11.24 4.51 4.94
C LEU A 115 -12.08 3.70 5.95
N LEU A 116 -11.41 3.19 6.97
CA LEU A 116 -11.96 2.43 8.09
C LEU A 116 -11.20 2.83 9.34
N LEU A 117 -11.89 3.36 10.35
CA LEU A 117 -11.28 4.08 11.48
C LEU A 117 -9.99 3.44 12.03
N ASP A 118 -10.03 2.21 12.55
CA ASP A 118 -8.87 1.57 13.19
C ASP A 118 -7.73 1.28 12.19
N VAL A 119 -8.09 0.89 10.97
CA VAL A 119 -7.13 0.53 9.92
C VAL A 119 -6.42 1.79 9.41
N SER A 120 -7.18 2.84 9.12
CA SER A 120 -6.65 4.10 8.63
C SER A 120 -5.80 4.80 9.68
N LEU A 121 -6.19 4.77 10.96
CA LEU A 121 -5.37 5.30 12.06
C LEU A 121 -4.03 4.56 12.20
N THR A 122 -4.04 3.24 12.04
CA THR A 122 -2.81 2.44 12.08
C THR A 122 -1.86 2.86 10.95
N ILE A 123 -2.38 3.02 9.72
CA ILE A 123 -1.62 3.49 8.56
C ILE A 123 -1.08 4.91 8.81
N GLY A 124 -1.96 5.84 9.19
CA GLY A 124 -1.59 7.23 9.44
C GLY A 124 -0.50 7.38 10.50
N ARG A 125 -0.60 6.66 11.63
CA ARG A 125 0.43 6.66 12.68
C ARG A 125 1.75 6.06 12.20
N SER A 126 1.69 4.99 11.43
CA SER A 126 2.88 4.32 10.89
C SER A 126 3.64 5.25 9.95
N VAL A 127 2.94 5.94 9.06
CA VAL A 127 3.53 6.93 8.15
C VAL A 127 4.02 8.15 8.91
N ALA A 128 3.26 8.67 9.88
CA ALA A 128 3.71 9.78 10.71
C ALA A 128 5.02 9.45 11.45
N ARG A 129 5.17 8.22 11.95
CA ARG A 129 6.42 7.73 12.57
C ARG A 129 7.55 7.64 11.54
N ALA A 130 7.28 7.13 10.33
CA ALA A 130 8.27 7.06 9.26
C ALA A 130 8.78 8.45 8.90
N MET A 131 7.88 9.40 8.66
CA MET A 131 8.20 10.80 8.36
C MET A 131 9.03 11.47 9.46
N ALA A 132 8.85 11.07 10.73
CA ALA A 132 9.60 11.62 11.86
C ALA A 132 11.01 11.03 12.02
N THR A 133 11.26 9.83 11.51
CA THR A 133 12.48 9.06 11.82
C THR A 133 13.34 8.76 10.59
N GLN A 134 12.77 8.93 9.40
CA GLN A 134 13.38 8.52 8.14
C GLN A 134 13.23 9.64 7.11
N LYS A 135 14.17 9.68 6.17
CA LYS A 135 14.00 10.49 4.97
C LYS A 135 13.02 9.78 4.04
N VAL A 136 11.87 10.40 3.80
CA VAL A 136 10.84 9.93 2.88
C VAL A 136 10.74 10.90 1.70
N GLY A 137 11.00 10.39 0.50
CA GLY A 137 10.92 11.09 -0.77
C GLY A 137 9.47 11.36 -1.17
N ALA A 138 9.02 10.74 -2.27
CA ALA A 138 7.64 10.83 -2.71
C ALA A 138 6.73 10.00 -1.78
N ALA A 139 5.61 10.58 -1.38
CA ALA A 139 4.64 9.92 -0.51
C ALA A 139 3.21 10.20 -0.94
N GLU A 140 2.45 9.13 -1.17
CA GLU A 140 1.10 9.17 -1.70
C GLU A 140 0.12 8.39 -0.82
N PHE A 141 -1.01 9.02 -0.52
CA PHE A 141 -2.21 8.33 -0.07
C PHE A 141 -3.29 8.35 -1.12
N GLU A 142 -3.81 7.17 -1.45
CA GLU A 142 -5.08 6.99 -2.14
C GLU A 142 -6.11 6.44 -1.14
N ILE A 143 -7.05 7.30 -0.74
CA ILE A 143 -8.06 6.99 0.26
C ILE A 143 -9.41 6.78 -0.45
N VAL A 144 -9.86 5.53 -0.42
CA VAL A 144 -11.16 5.15 -1.00
C VAL A 144 -12.18 4.86 0.09
N THR A 145 -13.47 4.95 -0.25
CA THR A 145 -14.56 4.69 0.69
C THR A 145 -15.10 3.27 0.59
N LYS A 146 -15.69 2.75 1.67
CA LYS A 146 -16.23 1.39 1.74
C LYS A 146 -17.39 1.10 0.76
N LYS A 147 -18.07 2.14 0.29
CA LYS A 147 -19.20 2.04 -0.65
C LYS A 147 -18.74 2.42 -2.06
N HIS A 148 -19.26 1.67 -3.04
CA HIS A 148 -19.15 2.06 -4.44
C HIS A 148 -19.92 3.37 -4.68
N HIS A 149 -19.41 4.23 -5.55
CA HIS A 149 -19.92 5.59 -5.74
C HIS A 149 -21.42 5.64 -6.07
N GLY A 150 -21.93 4.75 -6.93
CA GLY A 150 -23.35 4.68 -7.28
C GLY A 150 -24.29 4.28 -6.14
N LEU A 151 -23.74 3.87 -4.99
CA LEU A 151 -24.50 3.48 -3.79
C LEU A 151 -24.35 4.49 -2.64
N CYS A 152 -23.62 5.59 -2.85
CA CYS A 152 -23.38 6.61 -1.83
C CYS A 152 -24.56 7.59 -1.78
N SER A 153 -25.23 7.67 -0.63
CA SER A 153 -26.16 8.75 -0.33
C SER A 153 -25.41 10.03 0.06
N SER A 154 -26.09 11.17 0.08
CA SER A 154 -25.51 12.42 0.61
C SER A 154 -25.03 12.29 2.05
N ALA A 155 -25.71 11.49 2.88
CA ALA A 155 -25.32 11.24 4.26
C ALA A 155 -24.04 10.40 4.34
N ASP A 156 -23.86 9.45 3.41
CA ASP A 156 -22.62 8.67 3.32
C ASP A 156 -21.41 9.56 2.99
N LEU A 157 -21.55 10.48 2.01
CA LEU A 157 -20.47 11.40 1.62
C LEU A 157 -20.01 12.28 2.80
N LEU A 158 -20.96 12.79 3.59
CA LEU A 158 -20.68 13.56 4.80
C LEU A 158 -20.01 12.70 5.88
N GLN A 159 -20.48 11.46 6.06
CA GLN A 159 -19.87 10.52 7.00
C GLN A 159 -18.42 10.19 6.61
N PHE A 160 -18.13 10.00 5.33
CA PHE A 160 -16.78 9.72 4.84
C PHE A 160 -15.86 10.93 5.00
N ALA A 161 -16.34 12.15 4.70
CA ALA A 161 -15.58 13.37 4.97
C ALA A 161 -15.24 13.52 6.46
N LYS A 162 -16.22 13.28 7.34
CA LYS A 162 -15.99 13.28 8.80
C LYS A 162 -14.91 12.27 9.20
N GLN A 163 -15.01 11.02 8.73
CA GLN A 163 -14.01 9.98 9.04
C GLN A 163 -12.61 10.34 8.53
N PHE A 164 -12.53 10.98 7.37
CA PHE A 164 -11.27 11.49 6.84
C PHE A 164 -10.72 12.62 7.71
N ASN A 165 -11.57 13.60 8.10
CA ASN A 165 -11.16 14.71 8.96
C ASN A 165 -10.67 14.21 10.34
N ASP A 166 -11.33 13.19 10.91
CA ASP A 166 -10.90 12.53 12.14
C ASP A 166 -9.49 11.91 11.98
N LEU A 167 -9.24 11.22 10.87
CA LEU A 167 -7.92 10.66 10.54
C LEU A 167 -6.86 11.75 10.32
N PHE A 168 -7.23 12.80 9.58
CA PHE A 168 -6.40 13.94 9.23
C PHE A 168 -5.93 14.68 10.49
N GLY A 169 -6.87 15.01 11.38
CA GLY A 169 -6.58 15.64 12.67
C GLY A 169 -5.79 14.73 13.63
N ALA A 170 -5.96 13.41 13.55
CA ALA A 170 -5.21 12.47 14.39
C ALA A 170 -3.75 12.26 13.93
N CYS A 171 -3.45 12.46 12.64
CA CYS A 171 -2.14 12.15 12.05
C CYS A 171 -1.56 13.30 11.20
N PRO A 172 -1.53 14.57 11.68
CA PRO A 172 -1.19 15.72 10.85
C PRO A 172 0.22 15.63 10.25
N ARG A 173 1.17 15.02 10.98
CA ARG A 173 2.55 14.81 10.49
C ARG A 173 2.62 13.85 9.29
N ALA A 174 1.73 12.86 9.20
CA ALA A 174 1.68 11.99 8.03
C ALA A 174 1.29 12.80 6.79
N PHE A 175 0.21 13.58 6.91
CA PHE A 175 -0.33 14.42 5.84
C PHE A 175 0.63 15.56 5.44
N ALA A 176 1.28 16.20 6.41
CA ALA A 176 2.30 17.22 6.16
C ALA A 176 3.49 16.72 5.31
N GLY A 177 3.75 15.40 5.33
CA GLY A 177 4.81 14.77 4.56
C GLY A 177 4.40 14.26 3.18
N LEU A 178 3.10 14.29 2.82
CA LEU A 178 2.61 13.79 1.55
C LEU A 178 2.98 14.70 0.39
N THR A 179 3.33 14.10 -0.74
CA THR A 179 3.53 14.77 -2.02
C THR A 179 2.33 14.58 -2.96
N SER A 180 1.53 13.53 -2.74
CA SER A 180 0.30 13.27 -3.49
C SER A 180 -0.83 12.81 -2.57
N LEU A 181 -2.04 13.31 -2.81
CA LEU A 181 -3.23 12.93 -2.06
C LEU A 181 -4.40 12.73 -3.01
N TRP A 182 -4.99 11.53 -2.98
CA TRP A 182 -6.20 11.21 -3.72
C TRP A 182 -7.34 10.84 -2.77
N LEU A 183 -8.41 11.62 -2.82
CA LEU A 183 -9.63 11.44 -2.03
C LEU A 183 -10.81 11.12 -2.94
N GLN A 184 -11.68 10.21 -2.49
CA GLN A 184 -12.86 9.79 -3.24
C GLN A 184 -14.13 9.83 -2.40
N ASN A 185 -15.24 10.23 -3.02
CA ASN A 185 -16.61 10.14 -2.46
C ASN A 185 -16.77 10.86 -1.11
N MET A 186 -16.37 12.13 -1.03
CA MET A 186 -16.47 12.92 0.21
C MET A 186 -17.18 14.25 -0.04
N ARG A 187 -18.06 14.63 0.90
CA ARG A 187 -18.64 15.99 0.94
C ARG A 187 -17.96 16.76 2.06
N PHE A 188 -17.06 17.64 1.68
CA PHE A 188 -16.26 18.45 2.58
C PHE A 188 -17.05 19.66 3.11
N GLY A 189 -16.69 20.10 4.32
CA GLY A 189 -17.03 21.42 4.80
C GLY A 189 -16.19 22.49 4.12
N GLU A 190 -16.60 23.75 4.29
CA GLU A 190 -15.97 24.92 3.67
C GLU A 190 -14.46 25.01 3.94
N LEU A 191 -14.04 24.70 5.17
CA LEU A 191 -12.64 24.81 5.60
C LEU A 191 -11.84 23.52 5.44
N ASP A 192 -12.46 22.38 5.08
CA ASP A 192 -11.76 21.09 5.10
C ASP A 192 -10.64 21.04 4.06
N ILE A 193 -10.90 21.41 2.80
CA ILE A 193 -9.88 21.41 1.74
C ILE A 193 -8.81 22.49 2.00
N PRO A 194 -9.15 23.74 2.38
CA PRO A 194 -8.14 24.71 2.83
C PRO A 194 -7.26 24.20 3.99
N ASN A 195 -7.82 23.46 4.95
CA ASN A 195 -7.06 22.85 6.04
C ASN A 195 -6.11 21.75 5.52
N ILE A 196 -6.53 20.96 4.53
CA ILE A 196 -5.67 19.97 3.86
C ILE A 196 -4.49 20.69 3.21
N LEU A 197 -4.75 21.68 2.35
CA LEU A 197 -3.71 22.42 1.63
C LEU A 197 -2.74 23.10 2.62
N SER A 198 -3.26 23.79 3.62
CA SER A 198 -2.41 24.46 4.61
C SER A 198 -1.59 23.50 5.47
N THR A 199 -2.03 22.27 5.74
CA THR A 199 -1.26 21.28 6.52
C THR A 199 -0.26 20.51 5.66
N CYS A 200 -0.64 20.13 4.44
CA CYS A 200 0.12 19.26 3.55
C CYS A 200 1.26 20.03 2.83
N LYS A 201 2.22 20.59 3.57
CA LYS A 201 3.26 21.51 3.06
C LYS A 201 4.12 21.03 1.89
N ARG A 202 4.13 19.73 1.59
CA ARG A 202 4.88 19.12 0.49
C ARG A 202 4.00 18.66 -0.68
N LEU A 203 2.70 18.97 -0.64
CA LEU A 203 1.74 18.47 -1.60
C LEU A 203 1.97 19.07 -2.99
N GLU A 204 2.23 18.19 -3.96
CA GLU A 204 2.41 18.52 -5.37
C GLU A 204 1.18 18.14 -6.20
N TYR A 205 0.47 17.08 -5.80
CA TYR A 205 -0.69 16.56 -6.55
C TYR A 205 -1.89 16.36 -5.62
N LEU A 206 -3.03 16.97 -5.96
CA LEU A 206 -4.30 16.75 -5.26
C LEU A 206 -5.34 16.23 -6.25
N ARG A 207 -5.84 15.01 -6.02
CA ARG A 207 -6.92 14.43 -6.82
C ARG A 207 -8.19 14.27 -5.99
N LEU A 208 -9.29 14.80 -6.50
CA LEU A 208 -10.60 14.79 -5.88
C LEU A 208 -11.60 14.11 -6.82
N THR A 209 -11.92 12.84 -6.56
CA THR A 209 -12.90 12.10 -7.39
C THR A 209 -14.24 12.01 -6.69
N ARG A 210 -15.29 12.59 -7.29
CA ARG A 210 -16.64 12.67 -6.71
C ARG A 210 -16.64 13.31 -5.32
N CYS A 211 -15.84 14.36 -5.18
CA CYS A 211 -15.82 15.20 -3.99
C CYS A 211 -16.53 16.52 -4.29
N ASP A 212 -17.19 17.08 -3.27
CA ASP A 212 -17.79 18.41 -3.34
C ASP A 212 -17.70 19.10 -1.97
N SER A 213 -17.95 20.41 -1.91
CA SER A 213 -18.13 21.13 -0.63
C SER A 213 -19.56 21.65 -0.47
N GLY A 214 -20.55 20.89 -0.97
CA GLY A 214 -21.96 21.32 -1.01
C GLY A 214 -22.34 22.15 -2.23
N PHE A 215 -23.58 22.65 -2.24
CA PHE A 215 -24.14 23.42 -3.35
C PHE A 215 -23.41 24.74 -3.52
N HIS A 216 -23.17 25.14 -4.78
CA HIS A 216 -22.50 26.40 -5.11
C HIS A 216 -21.12 26.56 -4.47
N SER A 217 -20.45 25.45 -4.17
CA SER A 217 -19.13 25.49 -3.53
C SER A 217 -18.06 26.03 -4.46
N VAL A 218 -17.18 26.84 -3.90
CA VAL A 218 -15.98 27.33 -4.55
C VAL A 218 -14.78 26.59 -3.96
N LEU A 219 -13.96 26.01 -4.83
CA LEU A 219 -12.72 25.35 -4.43
C LEU A 219 -11.60 26.39 -4.42
N GLN A 220 -11.25 26.87 -3.23
CA GLN A 220 -10.11 27.76 -3.04
C GLN A 220 -8.83 26.93 -2.92
N VAL A 221 -7.85 27.25 -3.75
CA VAL A 221 -6.56 26.56 -3.82
C VAL A 221 -5.45 27.57 -3.56
N GLU A 222 -4.87 27.47 -2.38
CA GLU A 222 -3.68 28.24 -1.96
C GLU A 222 -2.62 27.24 -1.48
N HIS A 223 -1.57 27.04 -2.28
CA HIS A 223 -0.49 26.12 -1.94
C HIS A 223 0.79 26.37 -2.76
N ASP A 224 1.93 26.49 -2.08
CA ASP A 224 3.22 26.86 -2.70
C ASP A 224 3.83 25.81 -3.62
N GLN A 225 3.59 24.53 -3.31
CA GLN A 225 4.23 23.41 -4.00
C GLN A 225 3.27 22.65 -4.93
N LEU A 226 1.99 23.06 -4.99
CA LEU A 226 1.00 22.32 -5.76
C LEU A 226 1.25 22.52 -7.26
N VAL A 227 1.46 21.40 -7.95
CA VAL A 227 1.73 21.34 -9.39
C VAL A 227 0.44 21.09 -10.15
N GLU A 228 -0.43 20.24 -9.61
CA GLU A 228 -1.63 19.78 -10.30
C GLU A 228 -2.77 19.52 -9.32
N ILE A 229 -3.97 19.94 -9.73
CA ILE A 229 -5.22 19.58 -9.11
C ILE A 229 -6.15 18.96 -10.15
N GLU A 230 -6.62 17.75 -9.85
CA GLU A 230 -7.58 17.03 -10.69
C GLU A 230 -8.89 16.86 -9.94
N VAL A 231 -10.00 17.27 -10.58
CA VAL A 231 -11.35 17.20 -10.03
C VAL A 231 -12.24 16.36 -10.94
N ASP A 232 -12.21 15.04 -10.79
CA ASP A 232 -13.07 14.13 -11.57
C ASP A 232 -14.46 14.00 -10.94
N GLN A 233 -15.52 14.32 -11.70
CA GLN A 233 -16.93 14.18 -11.27
C GLN A 233 -17.26 14.92 -9.95
N GLY A 234 -16.54 16.02 -9.66
CA GLY A 234 -16.83 16.89 -8.52
C GLY A 234 -18.01 17.85 -8.78
N LYS A 235 -18.58 18.42 -7.72
CA LYS A 235 -19.69 19.41 -7.82
C LYS A 235 -19.29 20.79 -7.32
N PHE A 236 -18.10 21.25 -7.69
CA PHE A 236 -17.65 22.61 -7.44
C PHE A 236 -18.18 23.54 -8.54
N GLN A 237 -18.74 24.68 -8.15
CA GLN A 237 -19.23 25.66 -9.11
C GLN A 237 -18.08 26.38 -9.81
N ARG A 238 -17.03 26.71 -9.05
CA ARG A 238 -15.83 27.42 -9.52
C ARG A 238 -14.61 26.93 -8.75
N VAL A 239 -13.45 26.99 -9.39
CA VAL A 239 -12.14 26.81 -8.77
C VAL A 239 -11.43 28.16 -8.77
N GLU A 240 -10.97 28.59 -7.61
CA GLU A 240 -10.24 29.84 -7.42
C GLU A 240 -8.82 29.50 -6.99
N LEU A 241 -7.85 29.85 -7.83
CA LEU A 241 -6.43 29.70 -7.53
C LEU A 241 -5.93 31.03 -6.97
N ASP A 242 -5.34 31.02 -5.78
CA ASP A 242 -4.65 32.22 -5.30
C ASP A 242 -3.30 32.34 -6.02
N MET A 243 -3.06 33.50 -6.63
CA MET A 243 -1.95 33.75 -7.58
C MET A 243 -0.64 34.10 -6.88
N SER A 244 -0.54 33.87 -5.56
CA SER A 244 0.67 34.10 -4.77
C SER A 244 1.78 33.06 -5.04
N THR A 245 1.46 31.96 -5.74
CA THR A 245 2.38 30.83 -6.01
C THR A 245 2.31 30.39 -7.47
N LYS A 246 3.13 29.39 -7.84
CA LYS A 246 3.12 28.81 -9.19
C LYS A 246 1.72 28.26 -9.50
N THR A 247 1.11 28.70 -10.59
CA THR A 247 -0.25 28.27 -10.96
C THR A 247 -0.27 26.76 -11.26
N PRO A 248 -1.03 25.96 -10.50
CA PRO A 248 -1.18 24.53 -10.78
C PRO A 248 -1.96 24.31 -12.07
N THR A 249 -1.69 23.19 -12.74
CA THR A 249 -2.57 22.67 -13.80
C THR A 249 -3.88 22.23 -13.17
N VAL A 250 -5.02 22.62 -13.78
CA VAL A 250 -6.36 22.25 -13.31
C VAL A 250 -7.04 21.40 -14.36
N ASP A 251 -7.26 20.13 -14.06
CA ASP A 251 -8.02 19.19 -14.90
C ASP A 251 -9.40 18.95 -14.27
N LEU A 252 -10.45 19.28 -15.01
CA LEU A 252 -11.87 19.21 -14.60
C LEU A 252 -12.64 18.12 -15.36
#